data_AF-A0A7S0ZT73-F1
#
_entry.id   AF-A0A7S0ZT73-F1
#
_cell.length_a   1.000
_cell.length_b   1.000
_cell.length_c   1.000
_cell.angle_alpha   90.00
_cell.angle_beta   90.00
_cell.angle_gamma   90.00
#
_symmetry.space_group_name_H-M   'P 1'
#
loop_
_entity.id
_entity.type
_entity.pdbx_description
1 polymer ?
#
loop_
_entity_poly.entity_id
_entity_poly.type
_entity_poly.pdbx_seq_one_letter_code
_entity_poly.pdbx_strand_id
1 'polypeptide(L)'
;MPTPIVNKSVQSLKVQGDEAYEAKDFSLAIDCYSEALDIVEDPVVLSNRSAAHAQKRNFEKACEDANRALSVAPQWARPFHRLGHALFHLGRYGEAIDTFSHGVLVDGDDVHLQDALMRARAFTESFVTAQPEASPRVVPQTTKPVTPTLNASTEFMAPSGSRQTGPRATFRVVYTKVVVRETPSVQAHALEILSQGAAVQGAPWDVRGLPWLQLERGWMLIDGKSLGLGQLLSSDDAPHEADSKRELGNKHFREKKYSSAVRAYSDAIDLDPQDARSWANRAAAQIALLKDFGKNLPESVVRGNSYFQSALSDLEQSLSLDSGYLKAWIRKGQLHTIGGEKNEAIAAFDAGLKLDPSSTECKEGRALSHQRY
;
A
#
# COMPACT_ATOMS: atom_id res chain seq x y z
N MET A 1 35.44 12.55 -48.50
CA MET A 1 34.16 11.84 -48.31
C MET A 1 33.55 12.35 -47.02
N PRO A 2 32.39 13.00 -47.02
CA PRO A 2 31.69 13.26 -45.76
C PRO A 2 31.26 11.92 -45.18
N THR A 3 31.58 11.69 -43.91
CA THR A 3 31.11 10.52 -43.14
C THR A 3 29.58 10.44 -43.22
N PRO A 4 28.98 9.26 -43.44
CA PRO A 4 27.54 9.14 -43.43
C PRO A 4 27.07 9.49 -42.02
N ILE A 5 26.30 10.56 -41.88
CA ILE A 5 25.58 10.88 -40.64
C ILE A 5 24.56 9.75 -40.48
N VAL A 6 24.94 8.72 -39.73
CA VAL A 6 24.00 7.68 -39.30
C VAL A 6 23.05 8.40 -38.37
N ASN A 7 21.88 8.76 -38.89
CA ASN A 7 20.83 9.39 -38.10
C ASN A 7 20.27 8.30 -37.17
N LYS A 8 20.94 8.08 -36.03
CA LYS A 8 20.55 7.05 -35.07
C LYS A 8 19.18 7.42 -34.52
N SER A 9 18.25 6.48 -34.58
CA SER A 9 16.93 6.66 -33.98
C SER A 9 17.01 6.51 -32.46
N VAL A 10 16.15 7.22 -31.72
CA VAL A 10 16.01 7.08 -30.25
C VAL A 10 15.84 5.61 -29.86
N GLN A 11 15.06 4.84 -30.61
CA GLN A 11 14.85 3.42 -30.35
C GLN A 11 16.13 2.60 -30.54
N SER A 12 16.92 2.87 -31.59
CA SER A 12 18.20 2.17 -31.79
C SER A 12 19.21 2.49 -30.68
N LEU A 13 19.26 3.74 -30.20
CA LEU A 13 20.14 4.14 -29.10
C LEU A 13 19.71 3.54 -27.76
N LYS A 14 18.41 3.48 -27.51
CA LYS A 14 17.86 2.79 -26.33
C LYS A 14 18.25 1.32 -26.33
N VAL A 15 18.07 0.62 -27.45
CA VAL A 15 18.44 -0.80 -27.58
C VAL A 15 19.94 -1.01 -27.35
N GLN A 16 20.79 -0.17 -27.95
CA GLN A 16 22.25 -0.22 -27.68
C GLN A 16 22.58 0.03 -26.21
N GLY A 17 21.87 0.96 -25.56
CA GLY A 17 22.02 1.23 -24.13
C GLY A 17 21.56 0.05 -23.27
N ASP A 18 20.46 -0.61 -23.62
CA ASP A 18 19.93 -1.80 -22.94
C ASP A 18 20.94 -2.97 -23.08
N GLU A 19 21.47 -3.20 -24.28
CA GLU A 19 22.51 -4.21 -24.56
C GLU A 19 23.80 -3.96 -23.75
N ALA A 20 24.27 -2.71 -23.71
CA ALA A 20 25.42 -2.32 -22.91
C ALA A 20 25.17 -2.49 -21.40
N TYR A 21 23.95 -2.20 -20.95
CA TYR A 21 23.54 -2.39 -19.56
C TYR A 21 23.56 -3.87 -19.16
N GLU A 22 23.04 -4.76 -20.00
CA GLU A 22 23.09 -6.21 -19.80
C GLU A 22 24.53 -6.75 -19.83
N ALA A 23 25.39 -6.17 -20.68
CA ALA A 23 26.82 -6.45 -20.70
C ALA A 23 27.58 -5.89 -19.48
N LYS A 24 26.88 -5.19 -18.57
CA LYS A 24 27.44 -4.47 -17.40
C LYS A 24 28.42 -3.36 -17.76
N ASP A 25 28.45 -2.94 -19.02
CA ASP A 25 29.14 -1.72 -19.44
C ASP A 25 28.24 -0.51 -19.20
N PHE A 26 28.15 -0.13 -17.92
CA PHE A 26 27.30 0.98 -17.50
C PHE A 26 27.78 2.32 -18.04
N SER A 27 29.05 2.46 -18.45
CA SER A 27 29.54 3.70 -19.04
C SER A 27 28.98 3.86 -20.45
N LEU A 28 29.12 2.83 -21.28
CA LEU A 28 28.56 2.83 -22.62
C LEU A 28 27.03 2.94 -22.59
N ALA A 29 26.36 2.26 -21.65
CA ALA A 29 24.92 2.40 -21.47
C ALA A 29 24.50 3.85 -21.20
N ILE A 30 25.20 4.55 -20.31
CA ILE A 30 24.94 5.97 -20.01
C ILE A 30 25.13 6.84 -21.26
N ASP A 31 26.18 6.61 -22.04
CA ASP A 31 26.47 7.38 -23.25
C ASP A 31 25.36 7.18 -24.29
N CYS A 32 24.97 5.92 -24.56
CA CYS A 32 23.88 5.60 -25.48
C CYS A 32 22.54 6.21 -25.05
N TYR A 33 22.19 6.12 -23.76
CA TYR A 33 20.97 6.76 -23.25
C TYR A 33 21.05 8.28 -23.28
N SER A 34 22.23 8.88 -23.11
CA SER A 34 22.40 10.32 -23.19
C SER A 34 22.23 10.81 -24.62
N GLU A 35 22.83 10.13 -25.61
CA GLU A 35 22.58 10.39 -27.04
C GLU A 35 21.08 10.26 -27.38
N ALA A 36 20.37 9.28 -26.79
CA ALA A 36 18.92 9.14 -27.00
C ALA A 36 18.13 10.33 -26.43
N LEU A 37 18.51 10.80 -25.25
CA LEU A 37 17.85 11.90 -24.53
C LEU A 37 18.16 13.28 -25.13
N ASP A 38 19.25 13.42 -25.88
CA ASP A 38 19.54 14.62 -26.67
C ASP A 38 18.57 14.78 -27.86
N ILE A 39 17.94 13.68 -28.30
CA ILE A 39 16.97 13.70 -29.41
C ILE A 39 15.54 13.88 -28.87
N VAL A 40 15.12 13.05 -27.91
CA VAL A 40 13.78 13.11 -27.29
C VAL A 40 13.89 12.77 -25.81
N GLU A 41 13.24 13.58 -24.98
CA GLU A 41 13.07 13.28 -23.56
C GLU A 41 12.03 12.18 -23.35
N ASP A 42 12.50 10.94 -23.26
CA ASP A 42 11.67 9.75 -23.03
C ASP A 42 11.79 9.30 -21.56
N PRO A 43 10.67 9.18 -20.82
CA PRO A 43 10.69 8.78 -19.41
C PRO A 43 11.32 7.40 -19.19
N VAL A 44 11.14 6.46 -20.14
CA VAL A 44 11.73 5.12 -20.08
C VAL A 44 13.24 5.19 -20.18
N VAL A 45 13.76 6.00 -21.10
CA VAL A 45 15.21 6.19 -21.28
C VAL A 45 15.81 6.89 -20.05
N LEU A 46 15.13 7.89 -19.48
CA LEU A 46 15.53 8.53 -18.21
C LEU A 46 15.59 7.50 -17.07
N SER A 47 14.58 6.65 -16.92
CA SER A 47 14.55 5.61 -15.90
C SER A 47 15.66 4.56 -16.09
N ASN A 48 15.99 4.20 -17.34
CA ASN A 48 17.08 3.26 -17.65
C ASN A 48 18.47 3.88 -17.38
N ARG A 49 18.67 5.15 -17.74
CA ARG A 49 19.91 5.88 -17.43
C ARG A 49 20.09 6.10 -15.93
N SER A 50 19.01 6.38 -15.20
CA SER A 50 19.01 6.41 -13.73
C SER A 50 19.53 5.10 -13.13
N ALA A 51 19.06 3.96 -13.65
CA ALA A 51 19.55 2.65 -13.23
C ALA A 51 21.06 2.48 -13.51
N ALA A 52 21.52 2.86 -14.70
CA ALA A 52 22.94 2.78 -15.07
C ALA A 52 23.83 3.66 -14.17
N HIS A 53 23.36 4.88 -13.83
CA HIS A 53 24.02 5.75 -12.87
C HIS A 53 24.09 5.13 -11.46
N ALA A 54 23.01 4.50 -10.99
CA ALA A 54 22.98 3.82 -9.70
C ALA A 54 23.99 2.65 -9.64
N GLN A 55 24.15 1.89 -10.72
CA GLN A 55 25.14 0.81 -10.80
C GLN A 55 26.58 1.33 -10.73
N LYS A 56 26.85 2.54 -11.22
CA LYS A 56 28.13 3.24 -11.06
C LYS A 56 28.28 3.97 -9.72
N ARG A 57 27.31 3.85 -8.80
CA ARG A 57 27.24 4.61 -7.53
C ARG A 57 27.15 6.13 -7.68
N ASN A 58 26.73 6.61 -8.86
CA ASN A 58 26.47 8.03 -9.11
C ASN A 58 25.02 8.35 -8.71
N PHE A 59 24.72 8.27 -7.41
CA PHE A 59 23.35 8.30 -6.91
C PHE A 59 22.67 9.67 -7.06
N GLU A 60 23.42 10.77 -7.08
CA GLU A 60 22.90 12.11 -7.35
C GLU A 60 22.32 12.20 -8.77
N LYS A 61 23.09 11.77 -9.77
CA LYS A 61 22.63 11.73 -11.17
C LYS A 61 21.47 10.74 -11.36
N ALA A 62 21.49 9.62 -10.64
CA ALA A 62 20.38 8.68 -10.65
C ALA A 62 19.08 9.31 -10.10
N CYS A 63 19.16 10.13 -9.05
CA CYS A 63 18.02 10.88 -8.51
C CYS A 63 17.50 11.92 -9.51
N GLU A 64 18.40 12.66 -10.16
CA GLU A 64 18.03 13.67 -11.17
C GLU A 64 17.23 13.05 -12.32
N ASP A 65 17.74 11.96 -12.91
CA ASP A 65 17.06 11.28 -14.00
C ASP A 65 15.73 10.64 -13.57
N ALA A 66 15.66 10.06 -12.37
CA ALA A 66 14.42 9.50 -11.85
C ALA A 66 13.35 10.57 -11.57
N ASN A 67 13.74 11.74 -11.05
CA ASN A 67 12.83 12.88 -10.86
C ASN A 67 12.33 13.45 -12.20
N ARG A 68 13.21 13.53 -13.21
CA ARG A 68 12.81 13.94 -14.57
C ARG A 68 11.82 12.94 -15.15
N ALA A 69 12.06 11.63 -14.99
CA ALA A 69 11.12 10.60 -15.45
C ALA A 69 9.75 10.72 -14.77
N LEU A 70 9.70 11.04 -13.47
CA LEU A 70 8.46 11.30 -12.74
C LEU A 70 7.76 12.60 -13.16
N SER A 71 8.52 13.62 -13.56
CA SER A 71 7.96 14.88 -14.07
C SER A 71 7.25 14.67 -15.41
N VAL A 72 7.76 13.76 -16.24
CA VAL A 72 7.16 13.39 -17.54
C VAL A 72 6.03 12.36 -17.38
N ALA A 73 6.19 11.38 -16.50
CA ALA A 73 5.24 10.27 -16.29
C ALA A 73 4.94 10.03 -14.80
N PRO A 74 4.10 10.88 -14.16
CA PRO A 74 3.87 10.84 -12.71
C PRO A 74 3.10 9.61 -12.21
N GLN A 75 2.40 8.90 -13.09
CA GLN A 75 1.66 7.67 -12.76
C GLN A 75 2.46 6.39 -13.08
N TRP A 76 3.75 6.51 -13.37
CA TRP A 76 4.58 5.35 -13.65
C TRP A 76 5.37 4.92 -12.41
N ALA A 77 5.15 3.69 -11.96
CA ALA A 77 5.68 3.18 -10.69
C ALA A 77 7.22 3.00 -10.68
N ARG A 78 7.83 2.59 -11.81
CA ARG A 78 9.26 2.24 -11.88
C ARG A 78 10.22 3.39 -11.47
N PRO A 79 10.03 4.65 -11.91
CA PRO A 79 10.85 5.76 -11.46
C PRO A 79 10.82 6.02 -9.95
N PHE A 80 9.70 5.77 -9.25
CA PHE A 80 9.66 5.87 -7.79
C PHE A 80 10.64 4.89 -7.13
N HIS A 81 10.72 3.66 -7.66
CA HIS A 81 11.69 2.69 -7.17
C HIS A 81 13.13 3.16 -7.40
N ARG A 82 13.43 3.71 -8.59
CA ARG A 82 14.77 4.22 -8.93
C ARG A 82 15.17 5.39 -8.04
N LEU A 83 14.26 6.36 -7.84
CA LEU A 83 14.49 7.54 -7.02
C LEU A 83 14.67 7.16 -5.55
N GLY A 84 13.76 6.35 -4.98
CA GLY A 84 13.87 5.93 -3.58
C GLY A 84 15.15 5.14 -3.31
N HIS A 85 15.56 4.28 -4.25
CA HIS A 85 16.83 3.54 -4.13
C HIS A 85 18.04 4.47 -4.13
N ALA A 86 18.08 5.45 -5.04
CA ALA A 86 19.17 6.41 -5.10
C ALA A 86 19.22 7.31 -3.84
N LEU A 87 18.07 7.82 -3.36
CA LEU A 87 17.97 8.59 -2.13
C LEU A 87 18.43 7.79 -0.89
N PHE A 88 18.11 6.50 -0.85
CA PHE A 88 18.53 5.62 0.23
C PHE A 88 20.06 5.52 0.31
N HIS A 89 20.75 5.34 -0.82
CA HIS A 89 22.23 5.28 -0.86
C HIS A 89 22.89 6.64 -0.63
N LEU A 90 22.17 7.75 -0.84
CA LEU A 90 22.61 9.09 -0.45
C LEU A 90 22.42 9.40 1.04
N GLY A 91 21.86 8.47 1.82
CA GLY A 91 21.56 8.69 3.23
C GLY A 91 20.31 9.54 3.49
N ARG A 92 19.55 9.87 2.44
CA ARG A 92 18.31 10.67 2.52
C ARG A 92 17.12 9.75 2.79
N TYR A 93 17.15 9.06 3.92
CA TYR A 93 16.25 7.94 4.20
C TYR A 93 14.78 8.35 4.33
N GLY A 94 14.48 9.50 4.93
CA GLY A 94 13.10 10.00 5.03
C GLY A 94 12.47 10.22 3.65
N GLU A 95 13.22 10.90 2.77
CA GLU A 95 12.78 11.15 1.39
C GLU A 95 12.67 9.87 0.57
N ALA A 96 13.53 8.87 0.83
CA ALA A 96 13.41 7.55 0.22
C ALA A 96 12.11 6.83 0.64
N ILE A 97 11.77 6.85 1.93
CA ILE A 97 10.53 6.26 2.47
C ILE A 97 9.30 6.95 1.88
N ASP A 98 9.30 8.28 1.80
CA ASP A 98 8.21 9.04 1.20
C ASP A 98 8.06 8.66 -0.28
N THR A 99 9.16 8.64 -1.03
CA THR A 99 9.17 8.28 -2.46
C THR A 99 8.64 6.86 -2.68
N PHE A 100 9.09 5.88 -1.90
CA PHE A 100 8.57 4.51 -2.02
C PHE A 100 7.09 4.42 -1.63
N SER A 101 6.65 5.17 -0.60
CA SER A 101 5.24 5.23 -0.20
C SER A 101 4.37 5.80 -1.33
N HIS A 102 4.83 6.86 -2.00
CA HIS A 102 4.18 7.41 -3.19
C HIS A 102 4.13 6.40 -4.35
N GLY A 103 5.22 5.67 -4.59
CA GLY A 103 5.23 4.61 -5.59
C GLY A 103 4.19 3.52 -5.31
N VAL A 104 4.07 3.07 -4.05
CA VAL A 104 3.07 2.08 -3.63
C VAL A 104 1.63 2.62 -3.77
N LEU A 105 1.41 3.92 -3.64
CA LEU A 105 0.10 4.51 -3.91
C LEU A 105 -0.25 4.49 -5.41
N VAL A 106 0.75 4.66 -6.28
CA VAL A 106 0.59 4.62 -7.74
C VAL A 106 0.38 3.18 -8.24
N ASP A 107 1.20 2.24 -7.76
CA ASP A 107 1.06 0.82 -8.03
C ASP A 107 1.29 -0.01 -6.76
N GLY A 108 0.20 -0.25 -6.03
CA GLY A 108 0.26 -1.04 -4.80
C GLY A 108 0.45 -2.55 -5.00
N ASP A 109 0.63 -3.04 -6.24
CA ASP A 109 0.86 -4.46 -6.56
C ASP A 109 2.35 -4.66 -6.89
N ASP A 110 3.11 -3.58 -7.11
CA ASP A 110 4.54 -3.61 -7.35
C ASP A 110 5.28 -4.03 -6.08
N VAL A 111 5.64 -5.30 -6.05
CA VAL A 111 6.34 -5.91 -4.92
C VAL A 111 7.71 -5.31 -4.70
N HIS A 112 8.40 -4.85 -5.75
CA HIS A 112 9.72 -4.23 -5.59
C HIS A 112 9.60 -2.92 -4.81
N LEU A 113 8.55 -2.14 -5.05
CA LEU A 113 8.26 -0.92 -4.29
C LEU A 113 7.90 -1.21 -2.83
N GLN A 114 7.05 -2.20 -2.58
CA GLN A 114 6.66 -2.58 -1.22
C GLN A 114 7.84 -3.11 -0.40
N ASP A 115 8.66 -3.98 -1.00
CA ASP A 115 9.86 -4.54 -0.40
C ASP A 115 10.92 -3.46 -0.15
N ALA A 116 11.11 -2.53 -1.10
CA ALA A 116 11.98 -1.38 -0.91
C ALA A 116 11.51 -0.45 0.23
N LEU A 117 10.20 -0.15 0.31
CA LEU A 117 9.62 0.63 1.39
C LEU A 117 9.84 -0.03 2.76
N MET A 118 9.58 -1.34 2.85
CA MET A 118 9.77 -2.11 4.08
C MET A 118 11.22 -2.08 4.54
N ARG A 119 12.17 -2.37 3.63
CA ARG A 119 13.61 -2.32 3.93
C ARG A 119 14.05 -0.93 4.37
N ALA A 120 13.55 0.11 3.72
CA ALA A 120 13.90 1.48 4.07
C ALA A 120 13.42 1.83 5.49
N ARG A 121 12.19 1.47 5.86
CA ARG A 121 11.63 1.69 7.21
C ARG A 121 12.38 0.90 8.28
N ALA A 122 12.59 -0.40 8.06
CA ALA A 122 13.29 -1.27 9.00
C ALA A 122 14.73 -0.78 9.25
N PHE A 123 15.42 -0.35 8.18
CA PHE A 123 16.73 0.26 8.30
C PHE A 123 16.65 1.51 9.18
N THR A 124 15.77 2.47 8.89
CA THR A 124 15.67 3.70 9.71
C THR A 124 15.30 3.45 11.17
N GLU A 125 14.38 2.52 11.45
CA GLU A 125 13.99 2.16 12.81
C GLU A 125 15.18 1.59 13.59
N SER A 126 16.05 0.81 12.94
CA SER A 126 17.27 0.28 13.57
C SER A 126 18.30 1.37 13.96
N PHE A 127 18.33 2.53 13.29
CA PHE A 127 19.19 3.65 13.69
C PHE A 127 18.62 4.42 14.88
N VAL A 128 17.29 4.52 14.96
CA VAL A 128 16.60 5.19 16.08
C VAL A 128 16.74 4.37 17.36
N THR A 129 16.63 3.04 17.29
CA THR A 129 16.79 2.15 18.47
C THR A 129 18.25 1.95 18.89
N ALA A 130 19.22 2.17 17.99
CA ALA A 130 20.65 2.06 18.29
C ALA A 130 21.27 3.30 18.96
N GLN A 131 20.55 4.42 19.06
CA GLN A 131 20.96 5.56 19.88
C GLN A 131 20.15 5.58 21.18
N PRO A 132 20.76 5.33 22.36
CA PRO A 132 20.06 5.57 23.62
C PRO A 132 19.72 7.06 23.68
N GLU A 133 18.46 7.39 23.96
CA GLU A 133 17.92 8.74 23.93
C GLU A 133 18.90 9.78 24.51
N ALA A 134 19.51 10.58 23.65
CA ALA A 134 20.10 11.83 24.08
C ALA A 134 18.95 12.71 24.57
N SER A 135 18.95 13.00 25.87
CA SER A 135 17.90 13.76 26.56
C SER A 135 17.44 14.96 25.75
N PRO A 136 16.13 15.25 25.67
CA PRO A 136 15.63 16.30 24.82
C PRO A 136 16.20 17.65 25.28
N ARG A 137 17.03 18.27 24.42
CA ARG A 137 17.46 19.66 24.58
C ARG A 137 16.21 20.54 24.60
N VAL A 138 15.98 21.19 25.73
CA VAL A 138 15.00 22.25 25.89
C VAL A 138 15.42 23.42 25.00
N VAL A 139 14.66 23.69 23.94
CA VAL A 139 14.76 24.92 23.14
C VAL A 139 13.51 25.76 23.43
N PRO A 140 13.60 27.09 23.62
CA PRO A 140 12.56 27.87 24.28
C PRO A 140 11.30 27.98 23.43
N GLN A 141 10.15 27.80 24.06
CA GLN A 141 8.83 28.01 23.47
C GLN A 141 8.66 29.47 23.03
N THR A 142 8.40 29.69 21.75
CA THR A 142 7.74 30.92 21.28
C THR A 142 6.54 30.56 20.39
N THR A 143 5.36 30.80 20.97
CA THR A 143 4.03 31.05 20.39
C THR A 143 3.57 30.24 19.16
N LYS A 144 2.63 29.33 19.41
CA LYS A 144 1.83 28.53 18.47
C LYS A 144 1.00 29.37 17.47
N PRO A 145 0.67 28.79 16.31
CA PRO A 145 -0.73 28.61 15.93
C PRO A 145 -1.10 27.12 15.98
N VAL A 146 -2.23 26.83 16.63
CA VAL A 146 -2.79 25.48 16.75
C VAL A 146 -3.50 25.12 15.45
N THR A 147 -2.94 24.18 14.69
CA THR A 147 -3.71 23.39 13.72
C THR A 147 -4.09 22.08 14.43
N PRO A 148 -5.37 21.70 14.56
CA PRO A 148 -5.72 20.43 15.14
C PRO A 148 -5.46 19.32 14.11
N THR A 149 -4.35 18.60 14.29
CA THR A 149 -4.13 17.31 13.63
C THR A 149 -5.02 16.29 14.33
N LEU A 150 -6.14 15.90 13.70
CA LEU A 150 -6.88 14.73 14.15
C LEU A 150 -6.16 13.48 13.64
N ASN A 151 -5.47 12.79 14.54
CA ASN A 151 -4.99 11.43 14.30
C ASN A 151 -6.19 10.53 13.99
N ALA A 152 -6.08 9.76 12.92
CA ALA A 152 -6.99 8.65 12.67
C ALA A 152 -6.87 7.63 13.82
N SER A 153 -7.99 6.96 14.09
CA SER A 153 -8.20 5.94 15.14
C SER A 153 -8.13 6.45 16.59
N THR A 154 -9.22 7.06 17.04
CA THR A 154 -9.59 7.02 18.46
C THR A 154 -11.09 6.76 18.54
N GLU A 155 -11.47 5.56 18.97
CA GLU A 155 -12.84 5.27 19.37
C GLU A 155 -13.15 6.09 20.62
N PHE A 156 -14.15 6.98 20.53
CA PHE A 156 -14.68 7.67 21.69
C PHE A 156 -16.05 7.06 22.03
N MET A 157 -16.15 6.45 23.21
CA MET A 157 -17.45 6.10 23.79
C MET A 157 -18.29 7.36 23.99
N ALA A 158 -19.56 7.29 23.62
CA ALA A 158 -20.51 8.37 23.82
C ALA A 158 -20.74 8.63 25.33
N PRO A 159 -20.92 9.91 25.76
CA PRO A 159 -21.40 10.19 27.10
C PRO A 159 -22.83 9.65 27.26
N SER A 160 -23.08 9.04 28.42
CA SER A 160 -24.39 8.55 28.85
C SER A 160 -25.40 9.69 28.84
N GLY A 161 -26.34 9.67 27.88
CA GLY A 161 -27.48 10.61 27.89
C GLY A 161 -28.16 10.91 26.54
N SER A 162 -27.58 10.54 25.39
CA SER A 162 -28.29 10.74 24.11
C SER A 162 -29.13 9.51 23.75
N ARG A 163 -30.45 9.71 23.61
CA ARG A 163 -31.36 8.69 23.06
C ARG A 163 -30.99 8.44 21.60
N GLN A 164 -30.30 7.35 21.32
CA GLN A 164 -30.20 6.80 19.97
C GLN A 164 -31.52 6.10 19.64
N THR A 165 -32.30 6.67 18.74
CA THR A 165 -33.43 5.99 18.09
C THR A 165 -33.17 5.95 16.59
N GLY A 166 -32.56 4.86 16.13
CA GLY A 166 -32.33 4.59 14.70
C GLY A 166 -31.22 3.55 14.46
N PRO A 167 -31.29 2.76 13.37
CA PRO A 167 -30.30 1.72 13.08
C PRO A 167 -28.90 2.32 12.91
N ARG A 168 -27.88 1.62 13.44
CA ARG A 168 -26.47 1.99 13.31
C ARG A 168 -26.04 1.88 11.84
N ALA A 169 -25.98 2.99 11.12
CA ALA A 169 -25.41 3.04 9.78
C ALA A 169 -23.89 3.26 9.86
N THR A 170 -23.12 2.39 9.21
CA THR A 170 -21.69 2.57 8.94
C THR A 170 -21.53 3.40 7.67
N PHE A 171 -20.79 4.51 7.75
CA PHE A 171 -20.59 5.41 6.61
C PHE A 171 -19.16 5.27 6.08
N ARG A 172 -19.01 5.18 4.75
CA ARG A 172 -17.72 5.36 4.08
C ARG A 172 -17.56 6.83 3.70
N VAL A 173 -16.69 7.55 4.40
CA VAL A 173 -16.22 8.86 3.94
C VAL A 173 -15.12 8.62 2.91
N VAL A 174 -15.45 8.73 1.63
CA VAL A 174 -14.46 8.69 0.55
C VAL A 174 -13.80 10.07 0.48
N TYR A 175 -12.66 10.24 1.13
CA TYR A 175 -11.82 11.41 0.89
C TYR A 175 -11.07 11.23 -0.44
N THR A 176 -11.55 11.81 -1.52
CA THR A 176 -10.63 12.31 -2.55
C THR A 176 -10.10 13.65 -2.04
N LYS A 177 -8.92 13.64 -1.42
CA LYS A 177 -8.24 14.86 -0.98
C LYS A 177 -7.95 15.74 -2.19
N VAL A 178 -8.83 16.70 -2.50
CA VAL A 178 -8.47 17.85 -3.35
C VAL A 178 -7.89 18.89 -2.42
N VAL A 179 -6.55 18.98 -2.40
CA VAL A 179 -5.86 20.09 -1.74
C VAL A 179 -6.11 21.35 -2.58
N VAL A 180 -6.90 22.27 -2.05
CA VAL A 180 -7.22 23.54 -2.72
C VAL A 180 -6.03 24.48 -2.63
N ARG A 181 -5.44 24.84 -3.79
CA ARG A 181 -4.77 26.12 -3.98
C ARG A 181 -5.75 27.04 -4.70
N GLU A 182 -5.95 28.22 -4.11
CA GLU A 182 -6.88 29.28 -4.51
C GLU A 182 -7.09 29.36 -6.03
N THR A 183 -8.24 28.91 -6.54
CA THR A 183 -8.68 29.19 -7.91
C THR A 183 -10.21 29.38 -7.96
N PRO A 184 -10.72 30.46 -8.59
CA PRO A 184 -12.15 30.80 -8.63
C PRO A 184 -13.07 29.83 -9.40
N SER A 185 -12.51 28.84 -10.11
CA SER A 185 -13.30 27.97 -11.01
C SER A 185 -14.23 27.00 -10.27
N VAL A 186 -13.94 26.67 -9.02
CA VAL A 186 -14.70 25.67 -8.25
C VAL A 186 -16.02 26.23 -7.71
N GLN A 187 -16.09 27.52 -7.37
CA GLN A 187 -17.34 28.18 -6.97
C GLN A 187 -18.35 28.20 -8.12
N ALA A 188 -17.88 28.42 -9.35
CA ALA A 188 -18.71 28.38 -10.54
C ALA A 188 -19.29 26.97 -10.78
N HIS A 189 -18.49 25.93 -10.57
CA HIS A 189 -18.92 24.53 -10.76
C HIS A 189 -19.90 24.05 -9.67
N ALA A 190 -19.73 24.49 -8.43
CA ALA A 190 -20.68 24.23 -7.36
C ALA A 190 -22.04 24.91 -7.61
N LEU A 191 -22.03 26.15 -8.12
CA LEU A 191 -23.25 26.88 -8.53
C LEU A 191 -23.94 26.22 -9.74
N GLU A 192 -23.17 25.68 -10.68
CA GLU A 192 -23.69 24.95 -11.84
C GLU A 192 -24.45 23.68 -11.42
N ILE A 193 -23.89 22.89 -10.49
CA ILE A 193 -24.54 21.70 -9.92
C ILE A 193 -25.83 22.07 -9.15
N LEU A 194 -25.81 23.17 -8.39
CA LEU A 194 -26.99 23.66 -7.68
C LEU A 194 -28.07 24.17 -8.64
N SER A 195 -27.68 24.76 -9.78
CA SER A 195 -28.60 25.26 -10.81
C SER A 195 -29.26 24.15 -11.64
N GLN A 196 -28.67 22.94 -11.65
CA GLN A 196 -29.19 21.77 -12.37
C GLN A 196 -30.27 20.98 -11.59
N GLY A 197 -30.80 21.54 -10.50
CA GLY A 197 -32.06 21.07 -9.91
C GLY A 197 -31.95 19.97 -8.86
N ALA A 198 -30.93 20.02 -7.98
CA ALA A 198 -30.95 19.20 -6.78
C ALA A 198 -32.03 19.72 -5.80
N ALA A 199 -33.14 19.00 -5.68
CA ALA A 199 -34.16 19.29 -4.67
C ALA A 199 -33.52 19.11 -3.27
N VAL A 200 -33.36 20.22 -2.56
CA VAL A 200 -32.89 20.22 -1.17
C VAL A 200 -34.02 19.66 -0.29
N GLN A 201 -33.82 18.47 0.28
CA GLN A 201 -34.69 17.94 1.33
C GLN A 201 -33.93 17.88 2.65
N GLY A 202 -34.47 18.55 3.68
CA GLY A 202 -34.03 18.41 5.07
C GLY A 202 -33.41 19.67 5.68
N ALA A 203 -33.56 19.80 7.01
CA ALA A 203 -32.89 20.81 7.80
C ALA A 203 -31.39 20.47 7.94
N PRO A 204 -30.48 21.48 7.98
CA PRO A 204 -29.05 21.23 8.08
C PRO A 204 -28.70 20.46 9.35
N TRP A 205 -27.91 19.40 9.21
CA TRP A 205 -27.38 18.64 10.35
C TRP A 205 -26.06 19.25 10.79
N ASP A 206 -25.92 19.46 12.10
CA ASP A 206 -24.68 19.94 12.72
C ASP A 206 -23.92 18.77 13.34
N VAL A 207 -22.76 18.46 12.78
CA VAL A 207 -21.79 17.54 13.39
C VAL A 207 -20.57 18.36 13.79
N ARG A 208 -20.48 18.71 15.07
CA ARG A 208 -19.34 19.44 15.68
C ARG A 208 -19.03 20.81 15.04
N GLY A 209 -20.04 21.57 14.62
CA GLY A 209 -19.91 22.93 14.10
C GLY A 209 -19.69 23.04 12.58
N LEU A 210 -19.89 21.95 11.83
CA LEU A 210 -19.75 21.91 10.38
C LEU A 210 -21.13 21.64 9.74
N PRO A 211 -21.67 22.55 8.91
CA PRO A 211 -22.98 22.36 8.29
C PRO A 211 -22.90 21.40 7.10
N TRP A 212 -23.73 20.36 7.11
CA TRP A 212 -23.86 19.40 6.01
C TRP A 212 -25.24 19.52 5.33
N LEU A 213 -25.24 19.48 3.99
CA LEU A 213 -26.43 19.50 3.14
C LEU A 213 -26.74 18.09 2.62
N GLN A 214 -27.99 17.65 2.80
CA GLN A 214 -28.49 16.39 2.26
C GLN A 214 -28.96 16.59 0.82
N LEU A 215 -28.46 15.76 -0.10
CA LEU A 215 -28.87 15.68 -1.50
C LEU A 215 -29.58 14.34 -1.74
N GLU A 216 -30.38 14.24 -2.81
CA GLU A 216 -31.09 13.00 -3.18
C GLU A 216 -30.15 11.79 -3.38
N ARG A 217 -28.86 12.03 -3.67
CA ARG A 217 -27.86 10.97 -3.94
C ARG A 217 -26.58 11.09 -3.10
N GLY A 218 -26.58 11.86 -2.02
CA GLY A 218 -25.39 11.99 -1.17
C GLY A 218 -25.44 13.16 -0.19
N TRP A 219 -24.29 13.49 0.39
CA TRP A 219 -24.13 14.59 1.34
C TRP A 219 -23.02 15.53 0.88
N MET A 220 -23.22 16.83 1.08
CA MET A 220 -22.26 17.88 0.76
C MET A 220 -21.83 18.61 2.04
N LEU A 221 -20.52 18.67 2.29
CA LEU A 221 -19.94 19.47 3.37
C LEU A 221 -19.92 20.95 2.94
N ILE A 222 -20.49 21.83 3.76
CA ILE A 222 -20.41 23.29 3.57
C ILE A 222 -19.34 23.85 4.52
N ASP A 223 -18.09 23.48 4.27
CA ASP A 223 -16.96 24.31 4.70
C ASP A 223 -16.32 24.77 3.39
N GLY A 224 -16.17 26.08 3.20
CA GLY A 224 -15.82 26.73 1.92
C GLY A 224 -14.44 26.38 1.34
N LYS A 225 -13.93 25.18 1.61
CA LYS A 225 -12.60 24.66 1.30
C LYS A 225 -12.58 23.23 0.72
N SER A 226 -13.68 22.46 0.75
CA SER A 226 -13.68 21.05 0.29
C SER A 226 -15.02 20.60 -0.32
N LEU A 227 -14.97 19.97 -1.49
CA LEU A 227 -16.11 19.27 -2.12
C LEU A 227 -15.90 17.76 -1.99
N GLY A 228 -16.78 17.04 -1.29
CA GLY A 228 -16.74 15.59 -1.17
C GLY A 228 -18.09 14.98 -1.50
N LEU A 229 -18.12 14.00 -2.41
CA LEU A 229 -19.31 13.19 -2.74
C LEU A 229 -19.21 11.85 -2.01
N GLY A 230 -20.02 11.66 -0.97
CA GLY A 230 -20.19 10.36 -0.30
C GLY A 230 -21.42 9.64 -0.83
N GLN A 231 -21.25 8.39 -1.30
CA GLN A 231 -22.35 7.49 -1.66
C GLN A 231 -22.81 6.72 -0.41
N LEU A 232 -24.10 6.81 -0.09
CA LEU A 232 -24.74 5.97 0.92
C LEU A 232 -24.89 4.56 0.32
N LEU A 233 -24.16 3.58 0.84
CA LEU A 233 -24.54 2.17 0.65
C LEU A 233 -25.67 1.90 1.65
N SER A 234 -26.84 1.52 1.14
CA SER A 234 -27.92 0.99 1.98
C SER A 234 -27.35 -0.12 2.87
N SER A 235 -27.74 -0.15 4.15
CA SER A 235 -27.33 -1.20 5.09
C SER A 235 -27.59 -2.63 4.58
N ASP A 236 -28.52 -2.76 3.64
CA ASP A 236 -28.98 -4.04 3.11
C ASP A 236 -28.08 -4.56 1.97
N ASP A 237 -27.30 -3.70 1.31
CA ASP A 237 -26.45 -4.08 0.17
C ASP A 237 -24.99 -4.39 0.56
N ALA A 238 -24.53 -3.88 1.71
CA ALA A 238 -23.14 -4.00 2.15
C ALA A 238 -22.66 -5.46 2.33
N PRO A 239 -23.45 -6.40 2.92
CA PRO A 239 -23.04 -7.80 3.02
C PRO A 239 -22.92 -8.48 1.64
N HIS A 240 -23.80 -8.16 0.70
CA HIS A 240 -23.74 -8.69 -0.66
C HIS A 240 -22.52 -8.17 -1.44
N GLU A 241 -22.17 -6.89 -1.24
CA GLU A 241 -20.98 -6.31 -1.84
C GLU A 241 -19.68 -6.88 -1.24
N ALA A 242 -19.63 -7.04 0.09
CA ALA A 242 -18.49 -7.67 0.78
C ALA A 242 -18.23 -9.09 0.25
N ASP A 243 -19.28 -9.90 0.13
CA ASP A 243 -19.19 -11.24 -0.46
C ASP A 243 -18.71 -11.20 -1.91
N SER A 244 -19.20 -10.24 -2.72
CA SER A 244 -18.73 -10.06 -4.10
C SER A 244 -17.24 -9.71 -4.17
N LYS A 245 -16.74 -8.84 -3.27
CA LYS A 245 -15.31 -8.48 -3.19
C LYS A 245 -14.46 -9.67 -2.76
N ARG A 246 -14.94 -10.44 -1.79
CA ARG A 246 -14.30 -11.69 -1.35
C ARG A 246 -14.23 -12.71 -2.48
N GLU A 247 -15.28 -12.88 -3.28
CA GLU A 247 -15.24 -13.78 -4.45
C GLU A 247 -14.33 -13.29 -5.57
N LEU A 248 -14.21 -11.97 -5.76
CA LEU A 248 -13.20 -11.38 -6.65
C LEU A 248 -11.78 -11.70 -6.16
N GLY A 249 -11.53 -11.59 -4.86
CA GLY A 249 -10.28 -12.02 -4.24
C GLY A 249 -10.01 -13.51 -4.47
N ASN A 250 -11.02 -14.37 -4.30
CA ASN A 250 -10.91 -15.80 -4.59
C ASN A 250 -10.55 -16.07 -6.06
N LYS A 251 -11.14 -15.31 -7.00
CA LYS A 251 -10.82 -15.40 -8.43
C LYS A 251 -9.35 -15.04 -8.68
N HIS A 252 -8.89 -13.89 -8.17
CA HIS A 252 -7.49 -13.49 -8.31
C HIS A 252 -6.51 -14.47 -7.68
N PHE A 253 -6.89 -15.06 -6.54
CA PHE A 253 -6.09 -16.10 -5.88
C PHE A 253 -5.95 -17.35 -6.76
N ARG A 254 -7.02 -17.82 -7.41
CA ARG A 254 -6.98 -18.95 -8.36
C ARG A 254 -6.14 -18.62 -9.60
N GLU A 255 -6.15 -17.37 -10.04
CA GLU A 255 -5.30 -16.85 -11.12
C GLU A 255 -3.84 -16.62 -10.69
N LYS A 256 -3.47 -16.92 -9.43
CA LYS A 256 -2.15 -16.65 -8.83
C LYS A 256 -1.76 -15.16 -8.81
N LYS A 257 -2.71 -14.26 -8.98
CA LYS A 257 -2.53 -12.80 -8.85
C LYS A 257 -2.68 -12.41 -7.38
N TYR A 258 -1.72 -12.82 -6.56
CA TYR A 258 -1.87 -12.73 -5.10
C TYR A 258 -1.94 -11.29 -4.60
N SER A 259 -1.21 -10.34 -5.18
CA SER A 259 -1.29 -8.91 -4.80
C SER A 259 -2.70 -8.34 -5.01
N SER A 260 -3.28 -8.57 -6.20
CA SER A 260 -4.64 -8.16 -6.51
C SER A 260 -5.68 -8.88 -5.62
N ALA A 261 -5.42 -10.14 -5.23
CA ALA A 261 -6.24 -10.85 -4.26
C ALA A 261 -6.20 -10.19 -2.88
N VAL A 262 -5.02 -9.79 -2.38
CA VAL A 262 -4.87 -9.06 -1.10
C VAL A 262 -5.70 -7.78 -1.09
N ARG A 263 -5.68 -7.01 -2.19
CA ARG A 263 -6.50 -5.79 -2.31
C ARG A 263 -8.00 -6.10 -2.27
N ALA A 264 -8.47 -7.07 -3.06
CA ALA A 264 -9.89 -7.42 -3.09
C ALA A 264 -10.40 -7.97 -1.75
N TYR A 265 -9.58 -8.72 -1.00
CA TYR A 265 -9.93 -9.12 0.36
C TYR A 265 -9.89 -7.95 1.34
N SER A 266 -9.01 -6.95 1.15
CA SER A 266 -9.01 -5.74 1.98
C SER A 266 -10.28 -4.92 1.77
N ASP A 267 -10.71 -4.74 0.51
CA ASP A 267 -12.02 -4.16 0.19
C ASP A 267 -13.16 -4.92 0.88
N ALA A 268 -13.11 -6.26 0.90
CA ALA A 268 -14.13 -7.07 1.55
C ALA A 268 -14.14 -6.90 3.08
N ILE A 269 -12.96 -6.84 3.71
CA ILE A 269 -12.81 -6.59 5.15
C ILE A 269 -13.27 -5.19 5.54
N ASP A 270 -12.99 -4.19 4.70
CA ASP A 270 -13.44 -2.82 4.94
C ASP A 270 -14.97 -2.70 4.91
N LEU A 271 -15.63 -3.53 4.08
CA LEU A 271 -17.10 -3.60 3.98
C LEU A 271 -17.72 -4.45 5.10
N ASP A 272 -17.11 -5.58 5.43
CA ASP A 272 -17.53 -6.46 6.53
C ASP A 272 -16.32 -6.93 7.38
N PRO A 273 -15.95 -6.15 8.42
CA PRO A 273 -14.86 -6.50 9.30
C PRO A 273 -15.12 -7.74 10.17
N GLN A 274 -16.37 -8.21 10.25
CA GLN A 274 -16.78 -9.35 11.07
C GLN A 274 -16.70 -10.68 10.30
N ASP A 275 -16.44 -10.65 8.99
CA ASP A 275 -16.26 -11.87 8.20
C ASP A 275 -14.88 -12.49 8.41
N ALA A 276 -14.79 -13.47 9.32
CA ALA A 276 -13.58 -14.26 9.57
C ALA A 276 -12.97 -14.86 8.29
N ARG A 277 -13.81 -15.18 7.27
CA ARG A 277 -13.33 -15.78 6.01
C ARG A 277 -12.46 -14.82 5.21
N SER A 278 -12.82 -13.55 5.15
CA SER A 278 -12.08 -12.52 4.41
C SER A 278 -10.69 -12.29 4.99
N TRP A 279 -10.57 -12.22 6.32
CA TRP A 279 -9.28 -12.14 7.03
C TRP A 279 -8.39 -13.34 6.73
N ALA A 280 -8.89 -14.58 6.92
CA ALA A 280 -8.09 -15.77 6.63
C ALA A 280 -7.70 -15.88 5.15
N ASN A 281 -8.56 -15.41 4.23
CA ASN A 281 -8.30 -15.41 2.79
C ASN A 281 -7.23 -14.40 2.38
N ARG A 282 -7.23 -13.20 2.97
CA ARG A 282 -6.15 -12.24 2.80
C ARG A 282 -4.82 -12.81 3.29
N ALA A 283 -4.81 -13.42 4.48
CA ALA A 283 -3.62 -14.07 5.03
C ALA A 283 -3.07 -15.16 4.09
N ALA A 284 -3.91 -15.95 3.43
CA ALA A 284 -3.42 -16.95 2.47
C ALA A 284 -2.77 -16.34 1.23
N ALA A 285 -3.31 -15.24 0.70
CA ALA A 285 -2.69 -14.54 -0.42
C ALA A 285 -1.32 -13.98 -0.01
N GLN A 286 -1.19 -13.43 1.20
CA GLN A 286 0.07 -12.95 1.75
C GLN A 286 1.07 -14.09 2.00
N ILE A 287 0.62 -15.25 2.52
CA ILE A 287 1.45 -16.45 2.66
C ILE A 287 1.94 -16.94 1.29
N ALA A 288 1.10 -16.89 0.24
CA ALA A 288 1.50 -17.27 -1.11
C ALA A 288 2.58 -16.32 -1.66
N LEU A 289 2.42 -15.00 -1.50
CA LEU A 289 3.47 -14.02 -1.82
C LEU A 289 4.75 -14.33 -1.04
N LEU A 290 4.65 -14.61 0.26
CA LEU A 290 5.80 -14.94 1.10
C LEU A 290 6.51 -16.23 0.65
N LYS A 291 5.79 -17.25 0.17
CA LYS A 291 6.41 -18.47 -0.39
C LYS A 291 7.18 -18.19 -1.67
N ASP A 292 6.69 -17.29 -2.51
CA ASP A 292 7.34 -16.93 -3.77
C ASP A 292 8.59 -16.06 -3.53
N PHE A 293 8.51 -15.04 -2.67
CA PHE A 293 9.62 -14.12 -2.38
C PHE A 293 10.60 -14.62 -1.32
N GLY A 294 10.12 -15.42 -0.37
CA GLY A 294 10.90 -15.94 0.75
C GLY A 294 11.68 -17.21 0.44
N LYS A 295 11.55 -17.74 -0.78
CA LYS A 295 12.30 -18.91 -1.24
C LYS A 295 13.79 -18.55 -1.24
N ASN A 296 14.55 -19.10 -0.30
CA ASN A 296 15.98 -18.88 -0.04
C ASN A 296 16.33 -17.72 0.92
N LEU A 297 15.37 -17.14 1.62
CA LEU A 297 15.68 -16.21 2.71
C LEU A 297 15.89 -16.97 4.04
N PRO A 298 16.81 -16.50 4.91
CA PRO A 298 16.89 -17.00 6.28
C PRO A 298 15.56 -16.81 7.02
N GLU A 299 15.18 -17.77 7.86
CA GLU A 299 13.90 -17.75 8.59
C GLU A 299 13.70 -16.47 9.41
N SER A 300 14.78 -15.90 9.98
CA SER A 300 14.73 -14.62 10.69
C SER A 300 14.30 -13.45 9.81
N VAL A 301 14.75 -13.43 8.54
CA VAL A 301 14.36 -12.40 7.55
C VAL A 301 12.91 -12.61 7.12
N VAL A 302 12.50 -13.86 6.96
CA VAL A 302 11.12 -14.22 6.65
C VAL A 302 10.16 -13.74 7.74
N ARG A 303 10.50 -13.93 9.02
CA ARG A 303 9.70 -13.41 10.14
C ARG A 303 9.64 -11.89 10.20
N GLY A 304 10.74 -11.22 9.83
CA GLY A 304 10.80 -9.75 9.76
C GLY A 304 10.03 -9.16 8.57
N ASN A 305 9.52 -9.99 7.65
CA ASN A 305 8.79 -9.52 6.48
C ASN A 305 7.39 -9.01 6.85
N SER A 306 6.97 -7.89 6.26
CA SER A 306 5.64 -7.31 6.52
C SER A 306 4.49 -8.25 6.16
N TYR A 307 4.65 -9.10 5.14
CA TYR A 307 3.65 -10.09 4.77
C TYR A 307 3.51 -11.17 5.82
N PHE A 308 4.61 -11.56 6.48
CA PHE A 308 4.56 -12.50 7.59
C PHE A 308 3.78 -11.89 8.76
N GLN A 309 4.12 -10.67 9.16
CA GLN A 309 3.47 -9.98 10.28
C GLN A 309 1.99 -9.68 10.00
N SER A 310 1.68 -9.21 8.79
CA SER A 310 0.28 -8.94 8.38
C SER A 310 -0.53 -10.23 8.30
N ALA A 311 0.02 -11.32 7.78
CA ALA A 311 -0.69 -12.59 7.71
C ALA A 311 -0.96 -13.16 9.10
N LEU A 312 0.00 -13.03 10.03
CA LEU A 312 -0.19 -13.47 11.41
C LEU A 312 -1.31 -12.68 12.10
N SER A 313 -1.28 -11.35 11.96
CA SER A 313 -2.33 -10.47 12.49
C SER A 313 -3.72 -10.79 11.90
N ASP A 314 -3.81 -11.00 10.59
CA ASP A 314 -5.05 -11.37 9.92
C ASP A 314 -5.59 -12.72 10.40
N LEU A 315 -4.71 -13.69 10.65
CA LEU A 315 -5.11 -15.00 11.17
C LEU A 315 -5.58 -14.91 12.62
N GLU A 316 -4.96 -14.07 13.43
CA GLU A 316 -5.40 -13.82 14.80
C GLU A 316 -6.75 -13.10 14.84
N GLN A 317 -6.96 -12.13 13.95
CA GLN A 317 -8.26 -11.49 13.81
C GLN A 317 -9.33 -12.46 13.30
N SER A 318 -8.98 -13.32 12.34
CA SER A 318 -9.90 -14.37 11.88
C SER A 318 -10.29 -15.33 13.01
N LEU A 319 -9.34 -15.73 13.86
CA LEU A 319 -9.57 -16.69 14.94
C LEU A 319 -10.22 -16.05 16.17
N SER A 320 -10.09 -14.73 16.35
CA SER A 320 -10.84 -14.00 17.37
C SER A 320 -12.33 -13.88 17.00
N LEU A 321 -12.64 -13.77 15.71
CA LEU A 321 -14.00 -13.78 15.17
C LEU A 321 -14.62 -15.18 15.14
N ASP A 322 -13.86 -16.17 14.65
CA ASP A 322 -14.29 -17.58 14.60
C ASP A 322 -13.13 -18.51 15.01
N SER A 323 -13.10 -18.87 16.29
CA SER A 323 -12.11 -19.81 16.83
C SER A 323 -12.24 -21.24 16.27
N GLY A 324 -13.42 -21.58 15.71
CA GLY A 324 -13.71 -22.86 15.07
C GLY A 324 -13.29 -22.93 13.61
N TYR A 325 -12.71 -21.86 13.05
CA TYR A 325 -12.38 -21.81 11.64
C TYR A 325 -11.12 -22.63 11.31
N LEU A 326 -11.31 -23.91 10.97
CA LEU A 326 -10.23 -24.87 10.69
C LEU A 326 -9.19 -24.35 9.68
N LYS A 327 -9.62 -23.66 8.61
CA LYS A 327 -8.70 -23.15 7.57
C LYS A 327 -7.77 -22.06 8.11
N ALA A 328 -8.20 -21.27 9.08
CA ALA A 328 -7.35 -20.26 9.71
C ALA A 328 -6.25 -20.93 10.55
N TRP A 329 -6.58 -21.98 11.32
CA TRP A 329 -5.58 -22.76 12.06
C TRP A 329 -4.54 -23.42 11.14
N ILE A 330 -5.00 -24.02 10.04
CA ILE A 330 -4.10 -24.63 9.03
C ILE A 330 -3.14 -23.58 8.45
N ARG A 331 -3.66 -22.39 8.10
CA ARG A 331 -2.85 -21.29 7.55
C ARG A 331 -1.88 -20.72 8.58
N LYS A 332 -2.27 -20.63 9.85
CA LYS A 332 -1.38 -20.22 10.95
C LYS A 332 -0.24 -21.21 11.16
N GLY A 333 -0.53 -22.52 11.13
CA GLY A 333 0.50 -23.56 11.16
C GLY A 333 1.46 -23.44 9.98
N GLN A 334 0.94 -23.28 8.75
CA GLN A 334 1.76 -23.09 7.55
C GLN A 334 2.65 -21.84 7.62
N LEU A 335 2.12 -20.73 8.15
CA LEU A 335 2.88 -19.49 8.30
C LEU A 335 4.06 -19.69 9.27
N HIS A 336 3.83 -20.27 10.45
CA HIS A 336 4.89 -20.56 11.40
C HIS A 336 5.92 -21.57 10.85
N THR A 337 5.49 -22.57 10.06
CA THR A 337 6.43 -23.48 9.35
C THR A 337 7.32 -22.73 8.35
N ILE A 338 6.80 -21.69 7.68
CA ILE A 338 7.61 -20.82 6.81
C ILE A 338 8.57 -19.95 7.64
N GLY A 339 8.11 -19.51 8.82
CA GLY A 339 8.84 -18.63 9.73
C GLY A 339 9.93 -19.28 10.58
N GLY A 340 10.12 -20.60 10.57
CA GLY A 340 11.09 -21.23 11.47
C GLY A 340 10.54 -21.66 12.83
N GLU A 341 9.27 -21.39 13.11
CA GLU A 341 8.70 -21.43 14.45
C GLU A 341 8.06 -22.80 14.71
N LYS A 342 8.91 -23.79 15.00
CA LYS A 342 8.51 -25.20 15.14
C LYS A 342 7.38 -25.42 16.15
N ASN A 343 7.50 -24.84 17.35
CA ASN A 343 6.57 -25.11 18.43
C ASN A 343 5.20 -24.47 18.15
N GLU A 344 5.22 -23.26 17.61
CA GLU A 344 4.07 -22.47 17.23
C GLU A 344 3.33 -23.11 16.05
N ALA A 345 4.06 -23.63 15.06
CA ALA A 345 3.49 -24.39 13.95
C ALA A 345 2.76 -25.65 14.45
N ILE A 346 3.41 -26.46 15.30
CA ILE A 346 2.81 -27.67 15.87
C ILE A 346 1.58 -27.30 16.71
N ALA A 347 1.65 -26.26 17.55
CA ALA A 347 0.53 -25.82 18.37
C ALA A 347 -0.68 -25.39 17.52
N ALA A 348 -0.45 -24.69 16.41
CA ALA A 348 -1.53 -24.30 15.49
C ALA A 348 -2.15 -25.51 14.78
N PHE A 349 -1.34 -26.48 14.32
CA PHE A 349 -1.88 -27.71 13.73
C PHE A 349 -2.62 -28.59 14.76
N ASP A 350 -2.12 -28.68 15.99
CA ASP A 350 -2.80 -29.39 17.08
C ASP A 350 -4.13 -28.73 17.44
N ALA A 351 -4.21 -27.39 17.43
CA ALA A 351 -5.47 -26.67 17.58
C ALA A 351 -6.45 -27.01 16.44
N GLY A 352 -5.97 -27.07 15.18
CA GLY A 352 -6.77 -27.53 14.04
C GLY A 352 -7.24 -28.99 14.19
N LEU A 353 -6.38 -29.89 14.66
CA LEU A 353 -6.74 -31.31 14.89
C LEU A 353 -7.74 -31.52 16.02
N LYS A 354 -7.81 -30.60 17.00
CA LYS A 354 -8.88 -30.60 18.00
C LYS A 354 -10.25 -30.30 17.38
N LEU A 355 -10.29 -29.49 16.34
CA LEU A 355 -11.52 -29.17 15.60
C LEU A 355 -11.91 -30.29 14.63
N ASP A 356 -10.94 -30.80 13.88
CA ASP A 356 -11.11 -31.92 12.96
C ASP A 356 -9.93 -32.91 13.07
N PRO A 357 -10.08 -34.00 13.85
CA PRO A 357 -9.07 -35.04 13.99
C PRO A 357 -8.79 -35.81 12.70
N SER A 358 -9.65 -35.71 11.68
CA SER A 358 -9.49 -36.40 10.40
C SER A 358 -8.69 -35.60 9.38
N SER A 359 -8.53 -34.27 9.60
CA SER A 359 -7.85 -33.35 8.69
C SER A 359 -6.46 -33.83 8.28
N THR A 360 -6.29 -34.11 6.99
CA THR A 360 -5.02 -34.53 6.39
C THR A 360 -4.01 -33.38 6.40
N GLU A 361 -4.45 -32.17 6.05
CA GLU A 361 -3.61 -30.96 6.00
C GLU A 361 -2.96 -30.66 7.36
N CYS A 362 -3.70 -30.81 8.46
CA CYS A 362 -3.13 -30.62 9.80
C CYS A 362 -2.13 -31.73 10.16
N LYS A 363 -2.43 -33.00 9.85
CA LYS A 363 -1.53 -34.13 10.14
C LYS A 363 -0.22 -34.00 9.38
N GLU A 364 -0.31 -33.71 8.08
CA GLU A 364 0.85 -33.50 7.21
C GLU A 364 1.66 -32.28 7.64
N GLY A 365 1.01 -31.14 7.90
CA GLY A 365 1.67 -29.93 8.37
C GLY A 365 2.40 -30.10 9.70
N ARG A 366 1.77 -30.82 10.64
CA ARG A 366 2.38 -31.19 11.93
C ARG A 366 3.58 -32.12 11.74
N ALA A 367 3.46 -33.16 10.92
CA ALA A 367 4.55 -34.09 10.64
C ALA A 367 5.73 -33.37 9.95
N LEU A 368 5.45 -32.51 8.97
CA LEU A 368 6.46 -31.69 8.30
C LEU A 368 7.20 -30.77 9.28
N SER A 369 6.47 -30.16 10.21
CA SER A 369 7.06 -29.31 11.25
C SER A 369 7.95 -30.10 12.22
N HIS A 370 7.70 -31.40 12.42
CA HIS A 370 8.61 -32.26 13.17
C HIS A 370 9.86 -32.70 12.38
N GLN A 371 9.78 -32.82 11.05
CA GLN A 371 10.88 -33.30 10.20
C GLN A 371 11.83 -32.20 9.73
N ARG A 372 11.32 -30.97 9.57
CA ARG A 372 12.08 -29.83 9.02
C ARG A 372 13.14 -29.28 10.00
N TYR A 373 13.07 -29.67 11.27
CA TYR A 373 13.93 -29.25 12.37
C TYR A 373 14.26 -30.46 13.24
#